data_AF-A0A534SK54-F1
#
_entry.id   AF-A0A534SK54-F1
#
_cell.length_a   1.000
_cell.length_b   1.000
_cell.length_c   1.000
_cell.angle_alpha   90.00
_cell.angle_beta   90.00
_cell.angle_gamma   90.00
#
_symmetry.space_group_name_H-M   'P 1'
#
loop_
_entity.id
_entity.type
_entity.pdbx_description
1 polymer ?
#
loop_
_entity_poly.entity_id
_entity_poly.type
_entity_poly.pdbx_seq_one_letter_code
_entity_poly.pdbx_strand_id
1 'polypeptide(L)'
;MSFGVLLIVVILVVFGAASSARAAENPPLTLARDGFFYVGGKPTVVNGKQYMAGQMYVEYRIPARKTHPYPIIMVHGGTMSGTNYTGTPDGREGWAQYFVRQGYAVYVIDQVGKGRSTHLERTYGPVDLVDSQNSQQRYVAQEKFKLWPQAHLHTQWPGSGEPDDPAVQQLISSQLPAIRDFTKQQFINS
;
A
#
# COMPACT_ATOMS: atom_id res chain seq x y z
N MET A 1 -48.54 1.22 -37.29
CA MET A 1 -47.56 0.43 -36.51
C MET A 1 -46.21 0.60 -37.18
N SER A 2 -45.33 1.42 -36.61
CA SER A 2 -43.99 1.69 -37.13
C SER A 2 -43.00 1.23 -36.07
N PHE A 3 -42.18 0.23 -36.40
CA PHE A 3 -41.03 -0.18 -35.60
C PHE A 3 -39.78 0.21 -36.39
N GLY A 4 -39.17 1.33 -36.01
CA GLY A 4 -37.89 1.80 -36.51
C GLY A 4 -36.88 1.80 -35.37
N VAL A 5 -35.93 0.88 -35.46
CA VAL A 5 -34.81 0.57 -34.57
C VAL A 5 -34.13 1.81 -33.98
N LEU A 6 -34.10 1.91 -32.65
CA LEU A 6 -33.17 2.76 -31.89
C LEU A 6 -32.04 1.85 -31.39
N LEU A 7 -30.89 1.84 -32.07
CA LEU A 7 -29.70 1.15 -31.57
C LEU A 7 -28.70 2.18 -31.03
N ILE A 8 -28.38 1.95 -29.76
CA ILE A 8 -27.47 2.69 -28.88
C ILE A 8 -26.05 2.71 -29.45
N VAL A 9 -25.43 3.88 -29.54
CA VAL A 9 -23.98 4.03 -29.61
C VAL A 9 -23.54 4.88 -28.42
N VAL A 10 -23.23 4.20 -27.31
CA VAL A 10 -22.35 4.74 -26.28
C VAL A 10 -21.34 3.65 -25.95
N ILE A 11 -20.29 3.58 -26.76
CA ILE A 11 -19.02 3.00 -26.33
C ILE A 11 -18.03 4.17 -26.33
N LEU A 12 -18.04 4.93 -25.23
CA LEU A 12 -16.88 5.72 -24.86
C LEU A 12 -15.81 4.70 -24.46
N VAL A 13 -14.94 4.41 -25.42
CA VAL A 13 -13.77 3.59 -25.23
C VAL A 13 -12.90 4.29 -24.18
N VAL A 14 -12.87 3.76 -22.96
CA VAL A 14 -11.90 4.14 -21.94
C VAL A 14 -10.55 3.53 -22.35
N PHE A 15 -9.87 4.14 -23.32
CA PHE A 15 -8.42 3.99 -23.49
C PHE A 15 -7.73 5.01 -22.57
N GLY A 16 -7.95 4.87 -21.27
CA GLY A 16 -7.17 5.56 -20.24
C GLY A 16 -6.04 4.64 -19.81
N ALA A 17 -4.84 4.89 -20.33
CA ALA A 17 -3.54 4.33 -19.97
C ALA A 17 -3.56 3.15 -18.96
N ALA A 18 -3.86 1.95 -19.44
CA ALA A 18 -3.34 0.76 -18.79
C ALA A 18 -1.83 0.73 -19.07
N SER A 19 -1.04 1.47 -18.27
CA SER A 19 0.34 1.05 -18.05
C SER A 19 0.25 -0.35 -17.49
N SER A 20 0.42 -1.31 -18.38
CA SER A 20 0.31 -2.73 -18.13
C SER A 20 1.03 -3.05 -16.83
N ALA A 21 0.31 -3.57 -15.84
CA ALA A 21 0.93 -4.49 -14.90
C ALA A 21 1.71 -5.47 -15.78
N ARG A 22 3.04 -5.38 -15.77
CA ARG A 22 3.87 -6.33 -16.49
C ARG A 22 3.56 -7.65 -15.81
N ALA A 23 2.78 -8.51 -16.49
CA ALA A 23 2.59 -9.86 -16.02
C ALA A 23 3.99 -10.48 -15.98
N ALA A 24 4.58 -10.53 -14.78
CA ALA A 24 5.74 -11.38 -14.59
C ALA A 24 5.32 -12.79 -15.04
N GLU A 25 6.19 -13.50 -15.75
CA GLU A 25 5.95 -14.88 -16.22
C GLU A 25 5.81 -15.90 -15.06
N ASN A 26 5.50 -15.43 -13.86
CA ASN A 26 5.34 -16.24 -12.68
C ASN A 26 4.15 -17.18 -12.88
N PRO A 27 4.27 -18.45 -12.43
CA PRO A 27 3.17 -19.38 -12.48
C PRO A 27 1.98 -18.86 -11.65
N PRO A 28 0.76 -19.40 -11.87
CA PRO A 28 -0.39 -19.05 -11.06
C PRO A 28 -0.11 -19.18 -9.55
N LEU A 29 -0.54 -18.18 -8.77
CA LEU A 29 -0.45 -18.22 -7.31
C LEU A 29 -1.66 -18.98 -6.77
N THR A 30 -1.45 -20.20 -6.26
CA THR A 30 -2.54 -21.03 -5.71
C THR A 30 -2.65 -20.84 -4.20
N LEU A 31 -3.80 -20.36 -3.74
CA LEU A 31 -4.05 -20.04 -2.33
C LEU A 31 -5.03 -21.04 -1.72
N ALA A 32 -4.77 -21.45 -0.48
CA ALA A 32 -5.75 -22.15 0.34
C ALA A 32 -6.83 -21.19 0.83
N ARG A 33 -6.44 -19.98 1.23
CA ARG A 33 -7.31 -18.90 1.72
C ARG A 33 -6.70 -17.54 1.42
N ASP A 34 -7.56 -16.57 1.21
CA ASP A 34 -7.23 -15.17 1.01
C ASP A 34 -8.34 -14.33 1.64
N GLY A 35 -8.01 -13.17 2.19
CA GLY A 35 -9.01 -12.26 2.73
C GLY A 35 -8.42 -11.24 3.68
N PHE A 36 -9.27 -10.66 4.51
CA PHE A 36 -8.86 -9.65 5.49
C PHE A 36 -9.66 -9.75 6.78
N PHE A 37 -9.14 -9.13 7.82
CA PHE A 37 -9.82 -8.88 9.08
C PHE A 37 -9.22 -7.63 9.75
N TYR A 38 -9.84 -7.20 10.86
CA TYR A 38 -9.31 -6.15 11.72
C TYR A 38 -8.91 -6.75 13.06
N VAL A 39 -7.84 -6.23 13.66
CA VAL A 39 -7.42 -6.56 15.03
C VAL A 39 -7.37 -5.32 15.90
N GLY A 40 -7.52 -5.51 17.21
CA GLY A 40 -7.57 -4.42 18.17
C GLY A 40 -8.80 -3.54 17.95
N GLY A 41 -8.63 -2.26 18.23
CA GLY A 41 -9.71 -1.29 18.18
C GLY A 41 -10.68 -1.39 19.35
N LYS A 42 -11.26 -0.25 19.70
CA LYS A 42 -12.30 -0.14 20.71
C LYS A 42 -13.30 0.93 20.32
N PRO A 43 -14.55 0.81 20.80
CA PRO A 43 -15.46 1.92 20.69
C PRO A 43 -14.92 3.14 21.43
N THR A 44 -14.99 4.29 20.76
CA THR A 44 -14.46 5.58 21.22
C THR A 44 -15.52 6.63 20.98
N VAL A 45 -15.84 7.41 22.01
CA VAL A 45 -16.85 8.47 21.93
C VAL A 45 -16.18 9.77 21.51
N VAL A 46 -16.68 10.37 20.42
CA VAL A 46 -16.29 11.69 19.94
C VAL A 46 -17.56 12.52 19.79
N ASN A 47 -17.63 13.64 20.52
CA ASN A 47 -18.78 14.55 20.50
C ASN A 47 -20.13 13.82 20.74
N GLY A 48 -20.16 12.88 21.67
CA GLY A 48 -21.36 12.10 22.02
C GLY A 48 -21.74 11.00 21.03
N LYS A 49 -20.97 10.79 19.95
CA LYS A 49 -21.17 9.68 18.99
C LYS A 49 -20.07 8.65 19.12
N GLN A 50 -20.42 7.38 18.94
CA GLN A 50 -19.50 6.25 19.08
C GLN A 50 -18.89 5.87 17.72
N TYR A 51 -17.57 5.72 17.69
CA TYR A 51 -16.77 5.32 16.53
C TYR A 51 -15.81 4.19 16.92
N MET A 52 -15.30 3.43 15.95
CA MET A 52 -14.19 2.50 16.20
C MET A 52 -12.86 3.22 16.00
N ALA A 53 -11.97 3.12 17.00
CA ALA A 53 -10.61 3.62 16.92
C ALA A 53 -9.63 2.62 17.55
N GLY A 54 -8.43 2.52 16.97
CA GLY A 54 -7.34 1.67 17.43
C GLY A 54 -7.21 0.36 16.68
N GLN A 55 -8.05 0.15 15.65
CA GLN A 55 -8.05 -1.05 14.84
C GLN A 55 -6.92 -1.01 13.80
N MET A 56 -6.36 -2.18 13.53
CA MET A 56 -5.38 -2.42 12.47
C MET A 56 -6.01 -3.36 11.44
N TYR A 57 -6.02 -2.93 10.18
CA TYR A 57 -6.39 -3.76 9.05
C TYR A 57 -5.29 -4.78 8.79
N VAL A 58 -5.69 -6.02 8.53
CA VAL A 58 -4.81 -7.14 8.21
C VAL A 58 -5.37 -7.85 6.99
N GLU A 59 -4.61 -7.88 5.90
CA GLU A 59 -4.88 -8.72 4.73
C GLU A 59 -3.98 -9.95 4.79
N TYR A 60 -4.52 -11.14 4.54
CA TYR A 60 -3.78 -12.38 4.66
C TYR A 60 -3.88 -13.23 3.40
N ARG A 61 -2.78 -13.92 3.09
CA ARG A 61 -2.64 -14.89 1.99
C ARG A 61 -2.04 -16.17 2.53
N ILE A 62 -2.76 -17.28 2.41
CA ILE A 62 -2.30 -18.60 2.84
C ILE A 62 -2.04 -19.46 1.59
N PRO A 63 -0.80 -19.97 1.38
CA PRO A 63 -0.49 -20.80 0.23
C PRO A 63 -1.25 -22.14 0.31
N ALA A 64 -1.61 -22.69 -0.85
CA ALA A 64 -2.24 -24.02 -0.93
C ALA A 64 -1.39 -25.11 -0.25
N ARG A 65 -0.06 -24.99 -0.38
CA ARG A 65 0.91 -25.83 0.31
C ARG A 65 1.77 -24.98 1.24
N LYS A 66 1.37 -24.89 2.50
CA LYS A 66 2.16 -24.23 3.55
C LYS A 66 3.31 -25.13 3.99
N THR A 67 4.55 -24.69 3.79
CA THR A 67 5.78 -25.43 4.14
C THR A 67 6.47 -24.86 5.38
N HIS A 68 6.12 -23.65 5.79
CA HIS A 68 6.70 -22.98 6.95
C HIS A 68 5.73 -22.92 8.13
N PRO A 69 6.20 -23.17 9.37
CA PRO A 69 5.34 -23.16 10.56
C PRO A 69 4.96 -21.74 10.99
N TYR A 70 5.87 -20.78 10.84
CA TYR A 70 5.68 -19.40 11.27
C TYR A 70 5.27 -18.50 10.09
N PRO A 71 4.29 -17.59 10.29
CA PRO A 71 3.91 -16.64 9.27
C PRO A 71 4.92 -15.48 9.16
N ILE A 72 4.85 -14.75 8.05
CA ILE A 72 5.52 -13.46 7.87
C ILE A 72 4.48 -12.36 8.02
N ILE A 73 4.76 -11.39 8.89
CA ILE A 73 3.93 -10.19 9.08
C ILE A 73 4.70 -9.00 8.51
N MET A 74 4.10 -8.30 7.57
CA MET A 74 4.70 -7.17 6.86
C MET A 74 4.15 -5.86 7.41
N VAL A 75 5.03 -5.09 8.04
CA VAL A 75 4.71 -3.85 8.75
C VAL A 75 5.35 -2.68 8.03
N HIS A 76 4.55 -1.88 7.33
CA HIS A 76 5.06 -0.72 6.60
C HIS A 76 5.56 0.37 7.56
N GLY A 77 6.43 1.25 7.07
CA GLY A 77 6.90 2.43 7.79
C GLY A 77 6.27 3.73 7.28
N GLY A 78 6.66 4.85 7.92
CA GLY A 78 6.48 6.21 7.41
C GLY A 78 5.08 6.54 6.86
N THR A 79 5.06 7.15 5.68
CA THR A 79 3.88 7.66 4.98
C THR A 79 3.29 6.62 4.00
N MET A 80 3.52 5.34 4.26
CA MET A 80 3.14 4.25 3.37
C MET A 80 1.95 3.46 3.93
N SER A 81 1.53 2.43 3.18
CA SER A 81 0.57 1.40 3.58
C SER A 81 1.11 0.00 3.26
N GLY A 82 0.34 -1.03 3.57
CA GLY A 82 0.61 -2.40 3.15
C GLY A 82 0.77 -2.60 1.64
N THR A 83 0.30 -1.64 0.82
CA THR A 83 0.50 -1.63 -0.64
C THR A 83 1.95 -1.81 -1.06
N ASN A 84 2.91 -1.33 -0.24
CA ASN A 84 4.35 -1.48 -0.47
C ASN A 84 4.81 -2.93 -0.62
N TYR A 85 4.02 -3.89 -0.13
CA TYR A 85 4.36 -5.31 -0.18
C TYR A 85 3.59 -6.07 -1.25
N THR A 86 2.54 -5.49 -1.83
CA THR A 86 1.68 -6.17 -2.81
C THR A 86 2.12 -5.98 -4.26
N GLY A 87 3.04 -5.06 -4.52
CA GLY A 87 3.63 -4.81 -5.83
C GLY A 87 4.75 -3.78 -5.75
N THR A 88 5.53 -3.68 -6.81
CA THR A 88 6.53 -2.60 -6.95
C THR A 88 5.98 -1.47 -7.82
N PRO A 89 6.51 -0.23 -7.70
CA PRO A 89 6.03 0.90 -8.51
C PRO A 89 6.17 0.70 -10.03
N ASP A 90 7.07 -0.18 -10.47
CA ASP A 90 7.24 -0.59 -11.87
C ASP A 90 6.43 -1.83 -12.28
N GLY A 91 5.53 -2.30 -11.40
CA GLY A 91 4.55 -3.35 -11.71
C GLY A 91 5.04 -4.78 -11.55
N ARG A 92 6.20 -5.02 -10.93
CA ARG A 92 6.64 -6.36 -10.56
C ARG A 92 5.89 -6.87 -9.33
N GLU A 93 5.97 -8.18 -9.16
CA GLU A 93 5.45 -8.87 -7.98
C GLU A 93 6.10 -8.35 -6.69
N GLY A 94 5.28 -8.10 -5.66
CA GLY A 94 5.75 -7.66 -4.35
C GLY A 94 6.16 -8.82 -3.44
N TRP A 95 6.70 -8.48 -2.27
CA TRP A 95 7.12 -9.48 -1.29
C TRP A 95 5.99 -10.35 -0.78
N ALA A 96 4.75 -9.82 -0.71
CA ALA A 96 3.61 -10.58 -0.19
C ALA A 96 3.39 -11.85 -1.02
N GLN A 97 3.35 -11.73 -2.34
CA GLN A 97 3.20 -12.87 -3.24
C GLN A 97 4.47 -13.73 -3.27
N TYR A 98 5.66 -13.11 -3.29
CA TYR A 98 6.93 -13.83 -3.30
C TYR A 98 7.01 -14.82 -2.12
N PHE A 99 6.73 -14.38 -0.90
CA PHE A 99 6.80 -15.24 0.29
C PHE A 99 5.67 -16.28 0.35
N VAL A 100 4.50 -15.99 -0.21
CA VAL A 100 3.45 -17.00 -0.37
C VAL A 100 3.93 -18.11 -1.32
N ARG A 101 4.61 -17.77 -2.42
CA ARG A 101 5.22 -18.77 -3.32
C ARG A 101 6.28 -19.61 -2.62
N GLN A 102 6.99 -19.03 -1.67
CA GLN A 102 7.93 -19.77 -0.80
C GLN A 102 7.25 -20.60 0.28
N GLY A 103 5.91 -20.64 0.34
CA GLY A 103 5.15 -21.49 1.27
C GLY A 103 4.94 -20.91 2.66
N TYR A 104 5.13 -19.60 2.85
CA TYR A 104 4.78 -18.89 4.07
C TYR A 104 3.31 -18.44 4.03
N ALA A 105 2.64 -18.51 5.18
CA ALA A 105 1.46 -17.68 5.40
C ALA A 105 1.92 -16.22 5.56
N VAL A 106 1.28 -15.29 4.84
CA VAL A 106 1.69 -13.89 4.83
C VAL A 106 0.53 -13.01 5.28
N TYR A 107 0.83 -12.04 6.15
CA TYR A 107 -0.09 -11.03 6.65
C TYR A 107 0.49 -9.65 6.35
N VAL A 108 -0.26 -8.82 5.65
CA VAL A 108 0.09 -7.44 5.30
C VAL A 108 -0.82 -6.52 6.07
N ILE A 109 -0.25 -5.61 6.86
CA ILE A 109 -1.04 -4.73 7.72
C ILE A 109 -1.06 -3.30 7.19
N ASP A 110 -2.11 -2.57 7.52
CA ASP A 110 -2.06 -1.10 7.57
C ASP A 110 -2.07 -0.67 9.04
N GLN A 111 -1.05 0.08 9.47
CA GLN A 111 -0.89 0.56 10.85
C GLN A 111 -2.11 1.36 11.33
N VAL A 112 -2.29 1.49 12.64
CA VAL A 112 -3.43 2.21 13.21
C VAL A 112 -3.48 3.65 12.69
N GLY A 113 -4.65 4.09 12.21
CA GLY A 113 -4.84 5.42 11.63
C GLY A 113 -4.21 5.62 10.25
N LYS A 114 -3.91 4.54 9.52
CA LYS A 114 -3.34 4.57 8.17
C LYS A 114 -4.14 3.69 7.20
N GLY A 115 -4.33 4.16 5.97
CA GLY A 115 -4.87 3.35 4.87
C GLY A 115 -6.25 2.79 5.21
N ARG A 116 -6.38 1.45 5.19
CA ARG A 116 -7.62 0.75 5.52
C ARG A 116 -7.90 0.70 7.03
N SER A 117 -6.95 1.09 7.87
CA SER A 117 -7.14 1.39 9.29
C SER A 117 -7.54 2.85 9.45
N THR A 118 -8.83 3.13 9.59
CA THR A 118 -9.37 4.49 9.49
C THR A 118 -8.67 5.50 10.38
N HIS A 119 -8.25 6.63 9.80
CA HIS A 119 -7.77 7.79 10.55
C HIS A 119 -8.94 8.59 11.13
N LEU A 120 -9.02 8.63 12.46
CA LEU A 120 -9.98 9.47 13.18
C LEU A 120 -9.25 10.69 13.75
N GLU A 121 -9.27 11.81 13.02
CA GLU A 121 -8.53 13.03 13.38
C GLU A 121 -8.84 13.53 14.80
N ARG A 122 -10.11 13.44 15.23
CA ARG A 122 -10.52 13.82 16.60
C ARG A 122 -9.88 12.97 17.69
N THR A 123 -9.43 11.77 17.37
CA THR A 123 -8.75 10.85 18.30
C THR A 123 -7.25 10.88 18.13
N TYR A 124 -6.76 10.90 16.89
CA TYR A 124 -5.33 10.81 16.60
C TYR A 124 -4.64 12.16 16.45
N GLY A 125 -5.39 13.21 16.17
CA GLY A 125 -4.87 14.54 15.88
C GLY A 125 -4.68 14.77 14.38
N PRO A 126 -4.16 15.96 14.04
CA PRO A 126 -3.97 16.38 12.66
C PRO A 126 -2.90 15.55 11.96
N VAL A 127 -2.92 15.60 10.63
CA VAL A 127 -1.97 14.94 9.76
C VAL A 127 -1.16 15.94 8.94
N ASP A 128 0.02 15.53 8.52
CA ASP A 128 0.84 16.24 7.53
C ASP A 128 0.86 15.47 6.21
N LEU A 129 0.78 16.21 5.11
CA LEU A 129 0.92 15.66 3.75
C LEU A 129 2.39 15.41 3.43
N VAL A 130 2.63 14.46 2.53
CA VAL A 130 3.98 14.21 2.02
C VAL A 130 4.22 15.11 0.83
N ASP A 131 5.29 15.90 0.87
CA ASP A 131 5.72 16.65 -0.30
C ASP A 131 6.56 15.76 -1.24
N SER A 132 6.53 16.10 -2.54
CA SER A 132 7.21 15.32 -3.58
C SER A 132 8.73 15.37 -3.43
N GLN A 133 9.30 16.45 -2.89
CA GLN A 133 10.74 16.59 -2.68
C GLN A 133 11.21 15.65 -1.55
N ASN A 134 10.47 15.55 -0.45
CA ASN A 134 10.72 14.58 0.60
C ASN A 134 10.67 13.15 0.04
N SER A 135 9.72 12.87 -0.85
CA SER A 135 9.62 11.57 -1.52
C SER A 135 10.85 11.26 -2.37
N GLN A 136 11.29 12.24 -3.16
CA GLN A 136 12.51 12.16 -3.96
C GLN A 136 13.74 11.84 -3.09
N GLN A 137 13.90 12.58 -2.00
CA GLN A 137 15.02 12.47 -1.08
C GLN A 137 15.05 11.16 -0.31
N ARG A 138 13.89 10.68 0.14
CA ARG A 138 13.81 9.58 1.11
C ARG A 138 13.48 8.23 0.51
N TYR A 139 12.85 8.15 -0.65
CA TYR A 139 12.33 6.89 -1.18
C TYR A 139 12.71 6.58 -2.62
N VAL A 140 12.98 7.60 -3.44
CA VAL A 140 13.21 7.44 -4.88
C VAL A 140 14.70 7.51 -5.21
N ALA A 141 15.29 8.70 -5.11
CA ALA A 141 16.62 9.00 -5.63
C ALA A 141 17.61 9.30 -4.51
N GLN A 142 17.57 8.50 -3.43
CA GLN A 142 18.37 8.68 -2.22
C GLN A 142 19.87 8.89 -2.54
N GLU A 143 20.39 8.18 -3.55
CA GLU A 143 21.76 8.30 -4.05
C GLU A 143 22.14 9.72 -4.50
N LYS A 144 21.19 10.49 -5.04
CA LYS A 144 21.40 11.86 -5.53
C LYS A 144 21.50 12.87 -4.38
N PHE A 145 20.89 12.57 -3.22
CA PHE A 145 20.78 13.51 -2.10
C PHE A 145 21.77 13.27 -0.97
N LYS A 146 22.48 12.13 -0.95
CA LYS A 146 23.60 11.86 -0.03
C LYS A 146 23.28 12.12 1.44
N LEU A 147 22.05 11.79 1.86
CA LEU A 147 21.54 12.06 3.22
C LEU A 147 22.30 11.29 4.31
N TRP A 148 22.97 10.19 3.96
CA TRP A 148 23.91 9.44 4.80
C TRP A 148 25.05 8.89 3.93
N PRO A 149 26.21 8.48 4.52
CA PRO A 149 27.38 8.10 3.74
C PRO A 149 27.11 7.00 2.69
N GLN A 150 26.26 6.03 3.01
CA GLN A 150 25.92 4.89 2.15
C GLN A 150 24.76 5.16 1.18
N ALA A 151 24.18 6.37 1.16
CA ALA A 151 23.02 6.65 0.30
C ALA A 151 23.32 6.40 -1.20
N HIS A 152 24.58 6.58 -1.61
CA HIS A 152 25.06 6.29 -2.97
C HIS A 152 24.98 4.80 -3.37
N LEU A 153 24.70 3.88 -2.44
CA LEU A 153 24.50 2.45 -2.73
C LEU A 153 23.03 2.13 -3.11
N HIS A 154 22.12 3.10 -3.00
CA HIS A 154 20.69 2.93 -3.29
C HIS A 154 20.40 3.12 -4.79
N THR A 155 20.91 2.21 -5.62
CA THR A 155 20.94 2.33 -7.09
C THR A 155 19.86 1.53 -7.82
N GLN A 156 18.97 0.84 -7.10
CA GLN A 156 18.03 -0.15 -7.67
C GLN A 156 16.62 0.43 -7.94
N TRP A 157 16.49 1.75 -8.00
CA TRP A 157 15.23 2.37 -8.39
C TRP A 157 14.90 2.03 -9.85
N PRO A 158 13.66 1.62 -10.17
CA PRO A 158 13.27 1.38 -11.56
C PRO A 158 13.08 2.69 -12.30
N GLY A 159 13.72 2.84 -13.46
CA GLY A 159 13.61 4.05 -14.28
C GLY A 159 14.65 5.13 -13.92
N SER A 160 14.34 6.38 -14.22
CA SER A 160 15.24 7.54 -14.01
C SER A 160 15.17 8.11 -12.58
N GLY A 161 14.05 7.85 -11.88
CA GLY A 161 13.76 8.46 -10.59
C GLY A 161 13.40 9.95 -10.67
N GLU A 162 13.30 10.53 -11.87
CA GLU A 162 12.88 11.93 -12.04
C GLU A 162 11.38 12.09 -11.74
N PRO A 163 10.90 13.30 -11.41
CA PRO A 163 9.50 13.51 -11.05
C PRO A 163 8.48 13.03 -12.08
N ASP A 164 8.79 13.06 -13.37
CA ASP A 164 7.93 12.61 -14.48
C ASP A 164 8.04 11.11 -14.78
N ASP A 165 8.94 10.39 -14.11
CA ASP A 165 9.08 8.94 -14.23
C ASP A 165 7.78 8.23 -13.80
N PRO A 166 7.19 7.34 -14.63
CA PRO A 166 5.99 6.59 -14.28
C PRO A 166 6.09 5.83 -12.96
N ALA A 167 7.24 5.23 -12.63
CA ALA A 167 7.43 4.53 -11.36
C ALA A 167 7.42 5.48 -10.17
N VAL A 168 7.95 6.70 -10.33
CA VAL A 168 7.89 7.74 -9.31
C VAL A 168 6.46 8.19 -9.08
N GLN A 169 5.70 8.40 -10.16
CA GLN A 169 4.28 8.76 -10.08
C GLN A 169 3.46 7.68 -9.35
N GLN A 170 3.74 6.39 -9.59
CA GLN A 170 3.10 5.29 -8.87
C GLN A 170 3.45 5.30 -7.37
N LEU A 171 4.73 5.46 -7.01
CA LEU A 171 5.12 5.51 -5.60
C LEU A 171 4.47 6.70 -4.88
N ILE A 172 4.56 7.91 -5.44
CA ILE A 172 4.00 9.12 -4.81
C ILE A 172 2.49 8.98 -4.65
N SER A 173 1.78 8.41 -5.64
CA SER A 173 0.33 8.16 -5.57
C SER A 173 -0.07 7.18 -4.46
N SER A 174 0.85 6.30 -4.04
CA SER A 174 0.61 5.32 -2.97
C SER A 174 0.79 5.89 -1.55
N GLN A 175 1.31 7.11 -1.42
CA GLN A 175 1.61 7.70 -0.13
C GLN A 175 0.36 8.24 0.56
N LEU A 176 0.40 8.24 1.89
CA LEU A 176 -0.70 8.61 2.75
C LEU A 176 -0.23 9.66 3.78
N PRO A 177 -1.13 10.55 4.23
CA PRO A 177 -0.82 11.51 5.29
C PRO A 177 -0.31 10.82 6.56
N ALA A 178 0.63 11.45 7.27
CA ALA A 178 1.16 10.96 8.54
C ALA A 178 0.55 11.72 9.72
N ILE A 179 0.28 11.04 10.83
CA ILE A 179 -0.10 11.68 12.09
C ILE A 179 1.05 12.59 12.53
N ARG A 180 0.76 13.87 12.76
CA ARG A 180 1.78 14.89 13.08
C ARG A 180 2.55 14.58 14.37
N ASP A 181 1.87 14.02 15.35
CA ASP A 181 2.48 13.58 16.61
C ASP A 181 3.13 12.21 16.42
N PHE A 182 4.44 12.21 16.15
CA PHE A 182 5.22 11.00 15.93
C PHE A 182 5.23 10.07 17.15
N THR A 183 5.36 10.62 18.36
CA THR A 183 5.35 9.84 19.61
C THR A 183 4.03 9.11 19.77
N LYS A 184 2.92 9.80 19.51
CA LYS A 184 1.61 9.19 19.52
C LYS A 184 1.47 8.10 18.46
N GLN A 185 1.98 8.31 17.25
CA GLN A 185 1.97 7.28 16.21
C GLN A 185 2.74 6.02 16.63
N GLN A 186 3.89 6.16 17.29
CA GLN A 186 4.62 5.00 17.82
C GLN A 186 3.81 4.27 18.90
N PHE A 187 3.24 5.02 19.84
CA PHE A 187 2.46 4.45 20.94
C PHE A 187 1.23 3.66 20.47
N ILE A 188 0.47 4.16 19.49
CA ILE A 188 -0.72 3.46 18.99
C ILE A 188 -0.41 2.24 18.11
N ASN A 189 0.85 2.08 17.68
CA ASN A 189 1.33 0.94 16.92
C ASN A 189 2.01 -0.14 17.78
N SER A 190 2.20 0.13 19.08
CA SER A 190 2.82 -0.79 20.06
C SER A 190 1.78 -1.71 20.71
#